data_AF-A0A067EHX2-F1
#
_entry.id   AF-A0A067EHX2-F1
#
_cell.length_a   1.000
_cell.length_b   1.000
_cell.length_c   1.000
_cell.angle_alpha   90.00
_cell.angle_beta   90.00
_cell.angle_gamma   90.00
#
_symmetry.space_group_name_H-M   'P 1'
#
loop_
_entity.id
_entity.type
_entity.pdbx_description
1 polymer ?
#
loop_
_entity_poly.entity_id
_entity_poly.type
_entity_poly.pdbx_seq_one_letter_code
_entity_poly.pdbx_strand_id
1 'polypeptide(L)'
;MVMAPSMKIVFGLLTFVTFGMIIGALFQLAFIRKLEDSYGTDFPSFMRRQKNGYLQLPRGVTFWDNDKEAELLRLGYVKPEVISWSPRILVLHNFLSMEECDYLRAIARPHLQVSTVVDTKTGKGIKSNVRTSSGMFLSPEEKKYPMIQAIEKRISVFSQVPVENGELIQVLR
;
A
#
# COMPACT_ATOMS: atom_id res chain seq x y z
N MET A 1 16.36 -48.35 -42.36
CA MET A 1 17.43 -48.41 -41.34
C MET A 1 16.78 -48.86 -40.03
N VAL A 2 16.94 -50.13 -39.65
CA VAL A 2 16.25 -50.71 -38.48
C VAL A 2 16.97 -50.20 -37.23
N MET A 3 16.30 -49.34 -36.45
CA MET A 3 16.86 -48.80 -35.20
C MET A 3 17.01 -49.92 -34.17
N ALA A 4 18.17 -49.97 -33.52
CA ALA A 4 18.50 -50.94 -32.48
C ALA A 4 17.47 -50.90 -31.33
N PRO A 5 17.10 -52.05 -30.72
CA PRO A 5 16.06 -52.13 -29.69
C PRO A 5 16.28 -51.17 -28.51
N SER A 6 17.54 -50.95 -28.14
CA SER A 6 17.97 -50.03 -27.08
C SER A 6 17.67 -48.56 -27.38
N MET A 7 17.78 -48.13 -28.64
CA MET A 7 17.50 -46.74 -29.02
C MET A 7 16.00 -46.42 -28.92
N LYS A 8 15.12 -47.39 -29.20
CA LYS A 8 13.66 -47.20 -29.10
C LYS A 8 13.20 -46.94 -27.67
N ILE A 9 13.84 -47.58 -26.69
CA ILE A 9 13.55 -47.40 -25.25
C ILE A 9 13.98 -45.99 -24.80
N VAL A 10 15.16 -45.53 -25.23
CA VAL A 10 15.65 -44.18 -24.90
C VAL A 10 14.77 -43.09 -25.50
N PHE A 11 14.34 -43.23 -26.76
CA PHE A 11 13.39 -42.30 -27.38
C PHE A 11 12.01 -42.33 -26.68
N GLY A 12 11.55 -43.51 -26.26
CA GLY A 12 10.34 -43.65 -25.45
C GLY A 12 10.44 -42.93 -24.10
N LEU A 13 11.57 -43.05 -23.40
CA LEU A 13 11.79 -42.39 -22.12
C LEU A 13 11.87 -40.86 -22.28
N LEU A 14 12.59 -40.39 -23.30
CA LEU A 14 12.76 -38.96 -23.57
C LEU A 14 11.44 -38.30 -23.97
N THR A 15 10.61 -38.98 -24.78
CA THR A 15 9.27 -38.50 -25.14
C THR A 15 8.34 -38.48 -23.92
N PHE A 16 8.41 -39.48 -23.04
CA PHE A 16 7.63 -39.47 -21.79
C PHE A 16 8.01 -38.31 -20.86
N VAL A 17 9.31 -38.06 -20.66
CA VAL A 17 9.79 -36.96 -19.80
C VAL A 17 9.40 -35.60 -20.38
N THR A 18 9.56 -35.40 -21.68
CA THR A 18 9.19 -34.13 -22.33
C THR A 18 7.69 -33.87 -22.27
N PHE A 19 6.86 -34.90 -22.50
CA PHE A 19 5.41 -34.78 -22.34
C PHE A 19 5.01 -34.44 -20.89
N GLY A 20 5.67 -35.07 -19.91
CA GLY A 20 5.46 -34.78 -18.49
C GLY A 20 5.79 -33.34 -18.12
N MET A 21 6.90 -32.79 -18.63
CA MET A 21 7.27 -31.39 -18.40
C MET A 21 6.28 -30.41 -19.04
N ILE A 22 5.81 -30.71 -20.26
CA ILE A 22 4.83 -29.86 -20.95
C ILE A 22 3.49 -29.86 -20.20
N ILE A 23 3.01 -31.03 -19.78
CA ILE A 23 1.78 -31.14 -18.98
C ILE A 23 1.93 -30.43 -17.64
N GLY A 24 3.07 -30.60 -16.97
CA GLY A 24 3.38 -29.92 -15.71
C GLY A 24 3.36 -28.40 -15.85
N ALA A 25 4.00 -27.86 -16.89
CA ALA A 25 4.00 -26.43 -17.19
C ALA A 25 2.60 -25.90 -17.52
N LEU A 26 1.79 -26.64 -18.27
CA LEU A 26 0.40 -26.27 -18.55
C LEU A 26 -0.46 -26.30 -17.29
N PHE A 27 -0.24 -27.26 -16.39
CA PHE A 27 -0.96 -27.34 -15.12
C PHE A 27 -0.56 -26.20 -14.17
N GLN A 28 0.73 -25.86 -14.10
CA GLN A 28 1.21 -24.69 -13.37
C GLN A 28 0.63 -23.39 -13.95
N LEU A 29 0.60 -23.24 -15.27
CA LEU A 29 0.01 -22.07 -15.93
C LEU A 29 -1.50 -21.97 -15.69
N ALA A 30 -2.22 -23.10 -15.73
CA ALA A 30 -3.63 -23.16 -15.40
C ALA A 30 -3.90 -22.86 -13.92
N PHE A 31 -3.02 -23.28 -13.02
CA PHE A 31 -3.12 -22.95 -11.60
C PHE A 31 -2.89 -21.46 -11.33
N ILE A 32 -1.90 -20.85 -12.00
CA ILE A 32 -1.65 -19.41 -11.92
C ILE A 32 -2.84 -18.62 -12.48
N ARG A 33 -3.39 -19.02 -13.63
CA ARG A 33 -4.61 -18.41 -14.19
C ARG A 33 -5.82 -18.59 -13.28
N LYS A 34 -5.99 -19.77 -12.67
CA LYS A 34 -7.08 -20.00 -11.72
C LYS A 34 -6.93 -19.15 -10.46
N LEU A 35 -5.70 -18.92 -9.99
CA LEU A 35 -5.45 -17.96 -8.91
C LEU A 35 -5.80 -16.54 -9.36
N GLU A 36 -5.37 -16.12 -10.56
CA GLU A 36 -5.71 -14.81 -11.14
C GLU A 36 -7.24 -14.62 -11.27
N ASP A 37 -7.97 -15.62 -11.78
CA ASP A 37 -9.44 -15.60 -11.89
C ASP A 37 -10.13 -15.63 -10.51
N SER A 38 -9.57 -16.35 -9.53
CA SER A 38 -10.08 -16.38 -8.15
C SER A 38 -9.89 -15.03 -7.42
N TYR A 39 -8.94 -14.21 -7.87
CA TYR A 39 -8.79 -12.82 -7.41
C TYR A 39 -9.53 -11.82 -8.33
N GLY A 40 -9.82 -12.19 -9.58
CA GLY A 40 -10.24 -11.29 -10.63
C GLY A 40 -11.75 -11.21 -10.92
N THR A 41 -12.56 -12.18 -10.52
CA THR A 41 -13.99 -12.16 -10.90
C THR A 41 -14.90 -12.74 -9.83
N ASP A 42 -15.37 -11.88 -8.94
CA ASP A 42 -16.69 -12.04 -8.31
C ASP A 42 -17.26 -10.64 -8.01
N PHE A 43 -18.02 -10.12 -8.97
CA PHE A 43 -19.02 -9.08 -8.74
C PHE A 43 -20.38 -9.78 -8.53
N PRO A 44 -20.81 -10.04 -7.30
CA PRO A 44 -22.22 -10.22 -7.04
C PRO A 44 -22.85 -8.82 -6.92
N SER A 45 -23.64 -8.45 -7.92
CA SER A 45 -24.69 -7.46 -7.77
C SER A 45 -25.69 -7.95 -6.72
N PHE A 46 -25.47 -7.58 -5.46
CA PHE A 46 -26.45 -7.86 -4.39
C PHE A 46 -26.71 -6.60 -3.57
N MET A 47 -27.85 -5.99 -3.85
CA MET A 47 -28.48 -4.98 -3.02
C MET A 47 -28.74 -5.59 -1.62
N ARG A 48 -27.93 -5.23 -0.60
CA ARG A 48 -28.28 -5.49 0.81
C ARG A 48 -27.74 -4.42 1.77
N ARG A 49 -28.64 -3.48 2.07
CA ARG A 49 -29.02 -3.01 3.41
C ARG A 49 -27.88 -2.61 4.37
N GLN A 50 -27.62 -1.30 4.37
CA GLN A 50 -27.05 -0.47 5.45
C GLN A 50 -27.29 -0.99 6.88
N LYS A 51 -26.23 -1.01 7.71
CA LYS A 51 -26.30 -0.62 9.12
C LYS A 51 -24.93 -0.28 9.73
N ASN A 52 -24.86 0.96 10.24
CA ASN A 52 -24.08 1.47 11.38
C ASN A 52 -22.58 1.74 11.27
N GLY A 53 -22.21 3.03 11.40
CA GLY A 53 -21.71 3.47 12.70
C GLY A 53 -20.31 4.07 12.81
N TYR A 54 -19.82 4.86 11.85
CA TYR A 54 -18.63 5.71 12.07
C TYR A 54 -18.85 7.12 11.50
N LEU A 55 -18.24 8.10 12.17
CA LEU A 55 -18.41 9.55 12.05
C LEU A 55 -18.85 10.07 10.67
N GLN A 56 -19.85 10.96 10.65
CA GLN A 56 -20.12 11.81 9.50
C GLN A 56 -18.94 12.78 9.31
N LEU A 57 -18.00 12.43 8.44
CA LEU A 57 -16.99 13.33 7.93
C LEU A 57 -17.69 14.48 7.15
N PRO A 58 -17.06 15.67 7.05
CA PRO A 58 -17.65 16.82 6.36
C PRO A 58 -18.14 16.45 4.95
N ARG A 59 -19.34 16.94 4.59
CA ARG A 59 -19.99 16.73 3.28
C ARG A 59 -18.98 16.94 2.14
N GLY A 60 -18.69 15.87 1.39
CA GLY A 60 -17.80 15.89 0.23
C GLY A 60 -16.78 14.75 0.15
N VAL A 61 -16.56 14.01 1.25
CA VAL A 61 -15.68 12.83 1.24
C VAL A 61 -16.49 11.61 0.79
N THR A 62 -16.19 11.07 -0.40
CA THR A 62 -16.83 9.87 -0.93
C THR A 62 -16.65 8.69 0.02
N PHE A 63 -17.73 7.92 0.19
CA PHE A 63 -17.83 6.76 1.08
C PHE A 63 -16.74 5.71 0.77
N TRP A 64 -15.90 5.41 1.77
CA TRP A 64 -14.64 4.68 1.67
C TRP A 64 -14.75 3.15 1.75
N ASP A 65 -15.94 2.58 1.89
CA ASP A 65 -16.12 1.13 2.12
C ASP A 65 -15.63 0.24 0.96
N ASN A 66 -15.04 0.79 -0.10
CA ASN A 66 -14.65 0.05 -1.32
C ASN A 66 -13.26 0.39 -1.90
N ASP A 67 -12.35 1.05 -1.17
CA ASP A 67 -10.96 1.20 -1.67
C ASP A 67 -10.15 -0.11 -1.48
N LYS A 68 -10.37 -1.05 -2.41
CA LYS A 68 -9.66 -2.32 -2.47
C LYS A 68 -8.14 -2.15 -2.65
N GLU A 69 -7.68 -1.01 -3.18
CA GLU A 69 -6.25 -0.76 -3.37
C GLU A 69 -5.56 -0.39 -2.06
N ALA A 70 -6.25 0.37 -1.20
CA ALA A 70 -5.79 0.63 0.17
C ALA A 70 -5.73 -0.65 1.01
N GLU A 71 -6.68 -1.57 0.81
CA GLU A 71 -6.75 -2.87 1.51
C GLU A 71 -5.55 -3.79 1.17
N LEU A 72 -5.06 -3.76 -0.08
CA LEU A 72 -3.85 -4.48 -0.51
C LEU A 72 -2.55 -3.71 -0.24
N LEU A 73 -2.59 -2.65 0.57
CA LEU A 73 -1.45 -1.77 0.85
C LEU A 73 -0.81 -1.17 -0.42
N ARG A 74 -1.53 -1.15 -1.54
CA ARG A 74 -1.01 -0.74 -2.86
C ARG A 74 0.27 -1.49 -3.28
N LEU A 75 0.48 -2.71 -2.78
CA LEU A 75 1.63 -3.54 -3.13
C LEU A 75 1.57 -3.88 -4.63
N GLY A 76 2.59 -3.46 -5.37
CA GLY A 76 2.66 -3.56 -6.83
C GLY A 76 2.35 -2.26 -7.60
N TYR A 77 1.71 -1.28 -6.96
CA TYR A 77 1.47 0.05 -7.55
C TYR A 77 2.55 1.06 -7.17
N VAL A 78 3.07 0.95 -5.95
CA VAL A 78 4.16 1.81 -5.49
C VAL A 78 5.45 1.41 -6.20
N LYS A 79 6.05 2.34 -6.95
CA LYS A 79 7.30 2.12 -7.69
C LYS A 79 8.47 2.77 -6.94
N PRO A 80 9.42 1.99 -6.39
CA PRO A 80 10.64 2.53 -5.79
C PRO A 80 11.64 2.99 -6.85
N GLU A 81 12.30 4.11 -6.58
CA GLU A 81 13.42 4.65 -7.35
C GLU A 81 14.55 5.05 -6.40
N VAL A 82 15.76 4.57 -6.66
CA VAL A 82 16.94 4.94 -5.85
C VAL A 82 17.54 6.23 -6.40
N ILE A 83 17.59 7.27 -5.57
CA ILE A 83 18.16 8.59 -5.93
C ILE A 83 19.61 8.71 -5.49
N SER A 84 19.94 8.18 -4.31
CA SER A 84 21.31 8.17 -3.79
C SER A 84 21.55 6.97 -2.90
N TRP A 85 22.78 6.48 -2.88
CA TRP A 85 23.23 5.41 -1.98
C TRP A 85 23.90 5.95 -0.71
N SER A 86 24.43 7.18 -0.75
CA SER A 86 25.09 7.84 0.37
C SER A 86 24.81 9.35 0.36
N PRO A 87 23.85 9.86 1.17
CA PRO A 87 22.94 9.08 2.01
C PRO A 87 21.97 8.21 1.18
N ARG A 88 21.42 7.16 1.79
CA ARG A 88 20.41 6.30 1.13
C ARG A 88 19.10 7.08 0.97
N ILE A 89 18.73 7.40 -0.27
CA ILE A 89 17.51 8.13 -0.60
C ILE A 89 16.72 7.33 -1.64
N LEU A 90 15.47 7.00 -1.31
CA LEU A 90 14.52 6.34 -2.20
C LEU A 90 13.28 7.22 -2.39
N VAL A 91 12.83 7.34 -3.63
CA VAL A 91 11.53 7.91 -3.97
C VAL A 91 10.54 6.76 -4.17
N LEU A 92 9.41 6.83 -3.47
CA LEU A 92 8.30 5.88 -3.62
C LEU A 92 7.19 6.57 -4.40
N HIS A 93 7.12 6.31 -5.70
CA HIS A 93 6.11 6.92 -6.57
C HIS A 93 4.71 6.36 -6.28
N ASN A 94 3.70 7.23 -6.36
CA ASN A 94 2.28 6.89 -6.14
C ASN A 94 2.01 6.17 -4.80
N PHE A 95 2.78 6.56 -3.77
CA PHE A 95 2.70 5.96 -2.44
C PHE A 95 1.34 6.16 -1.78
N LEU A 96 0.76 7.35 -1.94
CA LEU A 96 -0.60 7.68 -1.52
C LEU A 96 -1.49 7.80 -2.76
N SER A 97 -2.74 7.35 -2.66
CA SER A 97 -3.78 7.70 -3.64
C SER A 97 -4.17 9.18 -3.53
N MET A 98 -4.88 9.69 -4.53
CA MET A 98 -5.40 11.06 -4.50
C MET A 98 -6.40 11.24 -3.35
N GLU A 99 -7.20 10.21 -3.12
CA GLU A 99 -8.22 10.15 -2.10
C GLU A 99 -7.58 10.15 -0.70
N GLU A 100 -6.50 9.38 -0.50
CA GLU A 100 -5.74 9.36 0.77
C GLU A 100 -5.14 10.74 1.06
N CYS A 101 -4.64 11.41 0.02
CA CYS A 101 -4.14 12.78 0.15
C CYS A 101 -5.26 13.75 0.55
N ASP A 102 -6.44 13.67 -0.07
CA ASP A 102 -7.60 14.48 0.27
C ASP A 102 -8.09 14.23 1.70
N TYR A 103 -8.08 12.98 2.13
CA TYR A 103 -8.45 12.60 3.48
C TYR A 103 -7.52 13.21 4.54
N LEU A 104 -6.20 13.07 4.36
CA LEU A 104 -5.22 13.66 5.26
C LEU A 104 -5.36 15.19 5.31
N ARG A 105 -5.60 15.84 4.16
CA ARG A 105 -5.87 17.29 4.10
C ARG A 105 -7.13 17.67 4.87
N ALA A 106 -8.20 16.91 4.72
CA ALA A 106 -9.49 17.19 5.37
C ALA A 106 -9.39 17.11 6.90
N ILE A 107 -8.70 16.10 7.43
CA ILE A 107 -8.48 15.93 8.88
C ILE A 107 -7.56 17.01 9.45
N ALA A 108 -6.49 17.36 8.72
CA ALA A 108 -5.51 18.33 9.20
C ALA A 108 -6.04 19.77 9.19
N ARG A 109 -6.83 20.15 8.17
CA ARG A 109 -7.26 21.55 7.93
C ARG A 109 -7.84 22.28 9.15
N PRO A 110 -8.73 21.71 9.98
CA PRO A 110 -9.26 22.40 11.17
C PRO A 110 -8.24 22.55 12.30
N HIS A 111 -7.17 21.75 12.32
CA HIS A 111 -6.22 21.67 13.44
C HIS A 111 -4.84 22.28 13.14
N LEU A 112 -4.58 22.74 11.90
CA LEU A 112 -3.31 23.36 11.53
C LEU A 112 -3.04 24.62 12.35
N GLN A 113 -1.90 24.63 13.05
CA GLN A 113 -1.41 25.79 13.80
C GLN A 113 -0.10 26.28 13.21
N VAL A 114 0.19 27.57 13.36
CA VAL A 114 1.48 28.13 12.94
C VAL A 114 2.60 27.44 13.72
N SER A 115 3.61 26.96 13.00
CA SER A 115 4.75 26.29 13.63
C SER A 115 5.51 27.26 14.52
N THR A 116 5.67 26.92 15.79
CA THR A 116 6.50 27.67 16.73
C THR A 116 7.93 27.12 16.76
N VAL A 117 8.88 27.95 17.15
CA VAL A 117 10.26 27.57 17.46
C VAL A 117 10.50 27.81 18.93
N VAL A 118 11.31 26.96 19.57
CA VAL A 118 11.67 27.16 20.98
C VAL A 118 12.68 28.29 21.08
N ASP A 119 12.34 29.33 21.82
CA ASP A 119 13.26 30.43 22.16
C ASP A 119 14.37 29.90 23.07
N THR A 120 15.63 30.11 22.68
CA THR A 120 16.80 29.58 23.38
C THR A 120 17.05 30.21 24.74
N LYS A 121 16.48 31.38 25.03
CA LYS A 121 16.65 32.10 26.30
C LYS A 121 15.52 31.78 27.29
N THR A 122 14.31 31.58 26.79
CA THR A 122 13.11 31.39 27.63
C THR A 122 12.56 29.97 27.62
N GLY A 123 12.99 29.12 26.68
CA GLY A 123 12.48 27.77 26.49
C GLY A 123 11.03 27.71 25.99
N LYS A 124 10.43 28.85 25.63
CA LYS A 124 9.02 28.94 25.19
C LYS A 124 8.91 28.89 23.68
N GLY A 125 7.81 28.33 23.17
CA GLY A 125 7.48 28.36 21.76
C GLY A 125 7.13 29.77 21.29
N ILE A 126 8.03 30.42 20.55
CA ILE A 126 7.81 31.71 19.89
C ILE A 126 7.47 31.48 18.41
N LYS A 127 6.66 32.37 17.82
CA LYS A 127 6.44 32.36 16.37
C LYS A 127 7.74 32.78 15.68
N SER A 128 8.22 31.95 14.76
CA SER A 128 9.40 32.27 13.95
C SER A 128 8.98 33.12 12.75
N ASN A 129 9.66 34.24 12.51
CA ASN A 129 9.50 35.01 11.27
C ASN A 129 10.07 34.29 10.04
N VAL A 130 10.83 33.21 10.24
CA VAL A 130 11.48 32.43 9.17
C VAL A 130 10.68 31.17 8.80
N ARG A 131 9.89 30.61 9.74
CA ARG A 131 9.07 29.41 9.49
C ARG A 131 7.63 29.82 9.21
N THR A 132 7.29 29.94 7.92
CA THR A 132 5.93 30.26 7.46
C THR A 132 4.99 29.06 7.44
N SER A 133 5.49 27.85 7.72
CA SER A 133 4.70 26.62 7.67
C SER A 133 3.75 26.49 8.87
N SER A 134 2.54 26.02 8.60
CA SER A 134 1.61 25.51 9.61
C SER A 134 1.71 23.99 9.72
N GLY A 135 1.44 23.43 10.89
CA GLY A 135 1.57 22.00 11.13
C GLY A 135 0.65 21.48 12.21
N MET A 136 0.36 20.19 12.15
CA MET A 136 -0.31 19.44 13.22
C MET A 136 0.13 17.97 13.19
N PHE A 137 0.01 17.29 14.32
CA PHE A 137 0.13 15.84 14.42
C PHE A 137 -1.27 15.26 14.56
N LEU A 138 -1.54 14.14 13.88
CA LEU A 138 -2.77 13.38 14.10
C LEU A 138 -2.85 12.91 15.56
N SER A 139 -4.05 12.92 16.13
CA SER A 139 -4.25 12.46 17.51
C SER A 139 -4.19 10.92 17.61
N PRO A 140 -3.97 10.36 18.82
CA PRO A 140 -4.06 8.91 19.04
C PRO A 140 -5.42 8.30 18.66
N GLU A 141 -6.50 9.09 18.70
CA GLU A 141 -7.83 8.69 18.25
C GLU A 141 -7.92 8.65 16.72
N GLU A 142 -7.37 9.66 16.04
CA GLU A 142 -7.32 9.73 14.57
C GLU A 142 -6.43 8.63 13.98
N LYS A 143 -5.36 8.23 14.69
CA LYS A 143 -4.52 7.07 14.33
C LYS A 143 -5.31 5.77 14.22
N LYS A 144 -6.46 5.65 14.90
CA LYS A 144 -7.32 4.45 14.83
C LYS A 144 -8.21 4.42 13.60
N TYR A 145 -8.24 5.48 12.80
CA TYR A 145 -9.05 5.49 11.58
C TYR A 145 -8.51 4.48 10.56
N PRO A 146 -9.37 3.68 9.90
CA PRO A 146 -8.93 2.59 9.03
C PRO A 146 -7.94 3.01 7.95
N MET A 147 -8.13 4.19 7.37
CA MET A 147 -7.25 4.71 6.32
C MET A 147 -5.88 5.11 6.86
N ILE A 148 -5.83 5.71 8.05
CA ILE A 148 -4.56 6.04 8.69
C ILE A 148 -3.80 4.75 9.03
N GLN A 149 -4.50 3.73 9.53
CA GLN A 149 -3.90 2.42 9.78
C GLN A 149 -3.38 1.75 8.51
N ALA A 150 -4.11 1.86 7.39
CA ALA A 150 -3.66 1.34 6.10
C ALA A 150 -2.38 2.05 5.62
N ILE A 151 -2.33 3.38 5.75
CA ILE A 151 -1.15 4.19 5.40
C ILE A 151 0.04 3.82 6.31
N GLU A 152 -0.14 3.79 7.63
CA GLU A 152 0.92 3.42 8.59
C GLU A 152 1.43 1.99 8.33
N LYS A 153 0.52 1.05 8.05
CA LYS A 153 0.90 -0.32 7.70
C LYS A 153 1.71 -0.34 6.40
N ARG A 154 1.33 0.42 5.38
CA ARG A 154 2.10 0.56 4.14
C ARG A 154 3.49 1.13 4.40
N ILE A 155 3.59 2.20 5.21
CA ILE A 155 4.88 2.78 5.64
C ILE A 155 5.75 1.72 6.31
N SER A 156 5.18 0.88 7.19
CA SER A 156 5.93 -0.18 7.86
C SER A 156 6.52 -1.21 6.90
N VAL A 157 5.79 -1.57 5.84
CA VAL A 157 6.24 -2.53 4.83
C VAL A 157 7.40 -1.95 4.00
N PHE A 158 7.29 -0.71 3.53
CA PHE A 158 8.33 -0.10 2.70
C PHE A 158 9.56 0.35 3.49
N SER A 159 9.38 0.77 4.74
CA SER A 159 10.50 1.14 5.61
C SER A 159 11.19 -0.07 6.27
N GLN A 160 10.53 -1.23 6.28
CA GLN A 160 10.94 -2.43 7.04
C GLN A 160 11.07 -2.15 8.55
N VAL A 161 10.26 -1.22 9.06
CA VAL A 161 10.20 -0.86 10.48
C VAL A 161 8.79 -1.14 11.00
N PRO A 162 8.61 -1.80 12.16
CA PRO A 162 7.30 -2.06 12.73
C PRO A 162 6.48 -0.78 12.98
N VAL A 163 5.14 -0.87 12.86
CA VAL A 163 4.22 0.28 12.98
C VAL A 163 4.32 0.95 14.36
N GLU A 164 4.55 0.15 15.39
CA GLU A 164 4.69 0.58 16.78
C GLU A 164 5.89 1.50 17.02
N ASN A 165 6.89 1.48 16.13
CA ASN A 165 8.05 2.37 16.22
C ASN A 165 7.80 3.72 15.52
N GLY A 166 6.69 3.86 14.80
CA GLY A 166 6.33 5.08 14.10
C GLY A 166 5.72 6.12 15.04
N GLU A 167 6.19 7.37 14.92
CA GLU A 167 5.52 8.52 15.53
C GLU A 167 4.16 8.78 14.86
N LEU A 168 3.36 9.66 15.48
CA LEU A 168 2.09 10.11 14.90
C LEU A 168 2.36 10.85 13.57
N ILE A 169 1.49 10.65 12.58
CA ILE A 169 1.60 11.33 11.29
C ILE A 169 1.54 12.85 11.50
N GLN A 170 2.53 13.55 10.95
CA GLN A 170 2.56 15.00 10.93
C GLN A 170 2.14 15.52 9.55
N VAL A 171 1.19 16.46 9.52
CA VAL A 171 0.78 17.16 8.31
C VAL A 171 1.24 18.61 8.38
N LEU A 172 1.92 19.07 7.34
CA LEU A 172 2.45 20.43 7.20
C LEU A 172 1.88 21.13 5.97
N ARG A 173 1.72 22.46 6.03
CA ARG A 173 1.37 23.34 4.91
C ARG A 173 2.25 24.57 4.90
#